data_AF-A0A353PSA9-F1
#
_entry.id   AF-A0A353PSA9-F1
#
_cell.length_a   1.000
_cell.length_b   1.000
_cell.length_c   1.000
_cell.angle_alpha   90.00
_cell.angle_beta   90.00
_cell.angle_gamma   90.00
#
_symmetry.space_group_name_H-M   'P 1'
#
loop_
_entity.id
_entity.type
_entity.pdbx_description
1 polymer ?
#
loop_
_entity_poly.entity_id
_entity_poly.type
_entity_poly.pdbx_seq_one_letter_code
_entity_poly.pdbx_strand_id
1 'polypeptide(L)'
;MKKIYFIIVFISILSFSFAQMTFGISAQQYYLKDENGRLPGFGQAFSDFADGQGVYWGFFGEYIYRGFGLGLSFNNQYYADSQNRWLDTWNYDLNFFVSYHFLGGDFIVDPFVQAGFGIWSFDYVDTEGAKRVLHGYNGDPLAISTYLDLGLGCGVNLGMFGLFFKAMWNFQSNAPMYSNETGYVLWELPVMPFKWVLGAKILLF
;
A
#
# COMPACT_ATOMS: atom_id res chain seq x y z
N MET A 1 1.06 -24.16 15.15
CA MET A 1 0.24 -24.11 13.91
C MET A 1 -1.25 -24.36 14.17
N LYS A 2 -1.70 -25.56 14.60
CA LYS A 2 -3.14 -25.87 14.81
C LYS A 2 -3.90 -24.89 15.74
N LYS A 3 -3.26 -24.38 16.79
CA LYS A 3 -3.85 -23.39 17.72
C LYS A 3 -4.04 -22.00 17.11
N ILE A 4 -3.15 -21.60 16.18
CA ILE A 4 -3.22 -20.30 15.50
C ILE A 4 -4.39 -20.29 14.51
N TYR A 5 -4.60 -21.38 13.75
CA TYR A 5 -5.76 -21.50 12.88
C TYR A 5 -7.08 -21.44 13.65
N PHE A 6 -7.15 -22.08 14.82
CA PHE A 6 -8.35 -22.01 15.65
C PHE A 6 -8.61 -20.59 16.17
N ILE A 7 -7.57 -19.86 16.57
CA ILE A 7 -7.68 -18.45 16.99
C ILE A 7 -8.12 -17.57 15.82
N ILE A 8 -7.51 -17.74 14.64
CA ILE A 8 -7.89 -16.99 13.43
C ILE A 8 -9.35 -17.27 13.07
N VAL A 9 -9.74 -18.54 12.97
CA VAL A 9 -11.13 -18.94 12.65
C VAL A 9 -12.11 -18.44 13.71
N PHE A 10 -11.75 -18.48 14.99
CA PHE A 10 -12.62 -18.00 16.07
C PHE A 10 -12.75 -16.47 16.08
N ILE A 11 -11.66 -15.74 15.81
CA ILE A 11 -11.70 -14.28 15.60
C ILE A 11 -12.53 -13.95 14.35
N SER A 12 -12.37 -14.69 13.25
CA SER A 12 -13.18 -14.52 12.04
C SER A 12 -14.67 -14.73 12.34
N ILE A 13 -15.04 -15.80 13.04
CA ILE A 13 -16.44 -16.12 13.37
C ILE A 13 -17.06 -15.08 14.32
N LEU A 14 -16.31 -14.61 15.33
CA LEU A 14 -16.80 -13.58 16.25
C LEU A 14 -16.90 -12.20 15.61
N SER A 15 -16.10 -11.93 14.59
CA SER A 15 -16.10 -10.67 13.82
C SER A 15 -17.41 -10.46 13.06
N PHE A 16 -17.94 -11.50 12.40
CA PHE A 16 -19.16 -11.39 11.59
C PHE A 16 -20.42 -11.02 12.39
N SER A 17 -20.48 -11.27 13.71
CA SER A 17 -21.71 -10.95 14.46
C SER A 17 -21.84 -9.47 14.82
N PHE A 18 -20.79 -8.66 14.70
CA PHE A 18 -20.78 -7.28 15.22
C PHE A 18 -20.08 -6.26 14.33
N ALA A 19 -19.37 -6.68 13.29
CA ALA A 19 -18.58 -5.83 12.44
C ALA A 19 -18.51 -6.36 11.02
N GLN A 20 -18.35 -5.42 10.09
CA GLN A 20 -18.20 -5.72 8.67
C GLN A 20 -16.74 -6.03 8.38
N MET A 21 -16.49 -7.12 7.64
CA MET A 21 -15.17 -7.39 7.08
C MET A 21 -15.17 -7.01 5.60
N THR A 22 -14.12 -6.32 5.18
CA THR A 22 -13.91 -5.93 3.80
C THR A 22 -12.60 -6.54 3.32
N PHE A 23 -12.62 -7.20 2.17
CA PHE A 23 -11.42 -7.70 1.50
C PHE A 23 -11.41 -7.27 0.05
N GLY A 24 -10.24 -7.05 -0.51
CA GLY A 24 -10.19 -6.63 -1.89
C GLY A 24 -8.81 -6.53 -2.48
N ILE A 25 -8.81 -6.03 -3.71
CA ILE A 25 -7.60 -5.68 -4.45
C ILE A 25 -7.44 -4.16 -4.45
N SER A 26 -6.20 -3.71 -4.46
CA SER A 26 -5.86 -2.30 -4.59
C SER A 26 -4.73 -2.11 -5.59
N ALA A 27 -4.76 -0.95 -6.23
CA ALA A 27 -3.76 -0.42 -7.14
C ALA A 27 -3.34 0.93 -6.57
N GLN A 28 -2.04 1.14 -6.36
CA GLN A 28 -1.51 2.41 -5.88
C GLN A 28 -0.57 3.02 -6.92
N GLN A 29 -0.65 4.33 -7.09
CA GLN A 29 0.30 5.11 -7.89
C GLN A 29 0.80 6.29 -7.09
N TYR A 30 2.11 6.45 -7.11
CA TYR A 30 2.87 7.42 -6.35
C TYR A 30 3.24 8.59 -7.25
N TYR A 31 3.15 9.80 -6.71
CA TYR A 31 3.30 11.03 -7.49
C TYR A 31 4.14 12.09 -6.80
N LEU A 32 5.01 12.70 -7.59
CA LEU A 32 5.63 13.98 -7.30
C LEU A 32 4.77 15.10 -7.88
N LYS A 33 4.96 16.30 -7.34
CA LYS A 33 4.42 17.50 -7.97
C LYS A 33 5.10 17.72 -9.32
N ASP A 34 4.34 18.20 -10.29
CA ASP A 34 4.89 18.62 -11.59
C ASP A 34 5.78 19.87 -11.45
N GLU A 35 6.36 20.31 -12.57
CA GLU A 35 7.21 21.51 -12.64
C GLU A 35 6.50 22.78 -12.14
N ASN A 36 5.16 22.80 -12.13
CA ASN A 36 4.33 23.91 -11.66
C ASN A 36 3.85 23.72 -10.20
N GLY A 37 4.31 22.68 -9.50
CA GLY A 37 3.94 22.39 -8.13
C GLY A 37 2.56 21.72 -7.95
N ARG A 38 1.97 21.18 -9.02
CA ARG A 38 0.62 20.59 -9.03
C ARG A 38 0.68 19.08 -8.88
N LEU A 39 -0.29 18.53 -8.15
CA LEU A 39 -0.54 17.09 -8.07
C LEU A 39 -1.47 16.66 -9.21
N PRO A 40 -1.38 15.41 -9.69
CA PRO A 40 -2.27 14.92 -10.73
C PRO A 40 -3.71 14.88 -10.22
N GLY A 41 -4.62 15.34 -11.06
CA GLY A 41 -6.05 15.14 -10.84
C GLY A 41 -6.44 13.68 -11.02
N PHE A 42 -7.62 13.32 -10.51
CA PHE A 42 -8.13 11.95 -10.61
C PHE A 42 -8.19 11.41 -12.05
N GLY A 43 -8.56 12.24 -13.02
CA GLY A 43 -8.64 11.83 -14.43
C GLY A 43 -7.29 11.44 -15.02
N GLN A 44 -6.21 12.16 -14.67
CA GLN A 44 -4.85 11.78 -15.07
C GLN A 44 -4.44 10.48 -14.39
N ALA A 45 -4.65 10.38 -13.08
CA ALA A 45 -4.31 9.17 -12.35
C ALA A 45 -5.04 7.93 -12.88
N PHE A 46 -6.32 8.06 -13.22
CA PHE A 46 -7.07 6.97 -13.84
C PHE A 46 -6.49 6.54 -15.19
N SER A 47 -6.01 7.48 -16.01
CA SER A 47 -5.31 7.17 -17.27
C SER A 47 -4.01 6.41 -17.00
N ASP A 48 -3.21 6.91 -16.06
CA ASP A 48 -1.94 6.28 -15.68
C ASP A 48 -2.18 4.83 -15.18
N PHE A 49 -3.23 4.62 -14.39
CA PHE A 49 -3.63 3.27 -13.93
C PHE A 49 -4.00 2.35 -15.09
N ALA A 50 -4.73 2.87 -16.08
CA ALA A 50 -5.11 2.11 -17.27
C ALA A 50 -3.89 1.72 -18.12
N ASP A 51 -2.87 2.58 -18.18
CA ASP A 51 -1.61 2.32 -18.88
C ASP A 51 -0.68 1.39 -18.09
N GLY A 52 -0.98 1.12 -16.81
CA GLY A 52 -0.27 0.14 -15.97
C GLY A 52 1.14 0.55 -15.53
N GLN A 53 1.63 1.72 -15.97
CA GLN A 53 2.95 2.20 -15.58
C GLN A 53 2.95 2.65 -14.12
N GLY A 54 3.97 2.28 -13.36
CA GLY A 54 4.11 2.77 -11.98
C GLY A 54 3.13 2.18 -10.97
N VAL A 55 2.32 1.16 -11.33
CA VAL A 55 1.23 0.67 -10.49
C VAL A 55 1.67 -0.42 -9.51
N TYR A 56 1.43 -0.17 -8.23
CA TYR A 56 1.60 -1.13 -7.15
C TYR A 56 0.30 -1.89 -6.92
N TRP A 57 0.25 -3.14 -7.36
CA TRP A 57 -0.93 -4.00 -7.21
C TRP A 57 -0.85 -4.82 -5.93
N GLY A 58 -1.99 -5.12 -5.34
CA GLY A 58 -2.00 -6.00 -4.19
C GLY A 58 -3.36 -6.16 -3.56
N PHE A 59 -3.35 -6.52 -2.29
CA PHE A 59 -4.54 -6.89 -1.54
C PHE A 59 -4.66 -6.06 -0.28
N PHE A 60 -5.88 -5.91 0.19
CA PHE A 60 -6.15 -5.32 1.49
C PHE A 60 -7.27 -6.03 2.21
N GLY A 61 -7.27 -5.88 3.52
CA GLY A 61 -8.35 -6.28 4.40
C GLY A 61 -8.63 -5.19 5.42
N GLU A 62 -9.89 -5.03 5.78
CA GLU A 62 -10.34 -4.04 6.75
C GLU A 62 -11.48 -4.61 7.60
N TYR A 63 -11.43 -4.35 8.89
CA TYR A 63 -12.45 -4.68 9.86
C TYR A 63 -13.14 -3.40 10.32
N ILE A 64 -14.45 -3.27 10.08
CA ILE A 64 -15.21 -2.04 10.27
C ILE A 64 -16.27 -2.24 11.36
N TYR A 65 -16.14 -1.46 12.44
CA TYR A 65 -17.10 -1.42 13.54
C TYR A 65 -17.63 0.00 13.74
N ARG A 66 -18.94 0.20 13.59
CA ARG A 66 -19.62 1.50 13.77
C ARG A 66 -18.94 2.65 13.02
N GLY A 67 -18.54 2.38 11.78
CA GLY A 67 -17.83 3.34 10.91
C GLY A 67 -16.33 3.40 11.13
N PHE A 68 -15.77 2.89 12.24
CA PHE A 68 -14.32 2.84 12.43
C PHE A 68 -13.74 1.57 11.81
N GLY A 69 -12.81 1.73 10.87
CA GLY A 69 -12.09 0.64 10.23
C GLY A 69 -10.68 0.48 10.79
N LEU A 70 -10.24 -0.76 10.96
CA LEU A 70 -8.84 -1.14 11.15
C LEU A 70 -8.43 -2.05 9.99
N GLY A 71 -7.40 -1.67 9.24
CA GLY A 71 -7.03 -2.39 8.04
C GLY A 71 -5.53 -2.54 7.81
N LEU A 72 -5.24 -3.40 6.85
CA LEU A 72 -3.91 -3.74 6.37
C LEU A 72 -3.96 -3.84 4.86
N SER A 73 -2.98 -3.25 4.18
CA SER A 73 -2.77 -3.42 2.74
C SER A 73 -1.34 -3.81 2.46
N PHE A 74 -1.17 -4.67 1.46
CA PHE A 74 0.12 -5.08 0.93
C PHE A 74 0.07 -4.96 -0.58
N ASN A 75 0.95 -4.16 -1.15
CA ASN A 75 1.06 -3.90 -2.58
C ASN A 75 2.50 -4.08 -3.05
N ASN A 76 2.67 -4.53 -4.28
CA ASN A 76 3.97 -4.70 -4.88
C ASN A 76 4.00 -4.26 -6.35
N GLN A 77 5.21 -3.98 -6.82
CA GLN A 77 5.47 -3.59 -8.20
C GLN A 77 6.78 -4.22 -8.68
N TYR A 78 6.78 -4.81 -9.86
CA TYR A 78 8.01 -5.13 -10.59
C TYR A 78 8.50 -3.88 -11.33
N TYR A 79 9.77 -3.55 -11.15
CA TYR A 79 10.43 -2.48 -11.87
C TYR A 79 11.60 -3.06 -12.67
N ALA A 80 11.52 -2.96 -14.00
CA ALA A 80 12.59 -3.35 -14.89
C ALA A 80 13.60 -2.21 -15.00
N ASP A 81 14.87 -2.50 -14.71
CA ASP A 81 15.94 -1.52 -14.89
C ASP A 81 16.22 -1.32 -16.38
N SER A 82 16.34 -0.06 -16.80
CA SER A 82 16.49 0.28 -18.21
C SER A 82 17.83 -0.11 -18.84
N GLN A 83 18.85 -0.39 -18.03
CA GLN A 83 20.22 -0.61 -18.47
C GLN A 83 20.72 -2.01 -18.16
N ASN A 84 20.27 -2.61 -17.06
CA ASN A 84 20.78 -3.88 -16.58
C ASN A 84 19.72 -4.71 -15.87
N ARG A 85 19.26 -5.79 -16.51
CA ARG A 85 18.28 -6.73 -15.93
C ARG A 85 18.65 -7.32 -14.57
N TRP A 86 19.95 -7.35 -14.22
CA TRP A 86 20.38 -7.82 -12.90
C TRP A 86 20.04 -6.83 -11.78
N LEU A 87 19.62 -5.62 -12.15
CA LEU A 87 19.17 -4.56 -11.25
C LEU A 87 17.64 -4.40 -11.26
N ASP A 88 16.92 -5.32 -11.92
CA ASP A 88 15.46 -5.36 -11.81
C ASP A 88 15.05 -5.55 -10.35
N THR A 89 13.99 -4.85 -9.92
CA THR A 89 13.55 -4.84 -8.52
C THR A 89 12.10 -5.24 -8.34
N TRP A 90 11.83 -5.85 -7.20
CA TRP A 90 10.51 -5.89 -6.59
C TRP A 90 10.42 -4.81 -5.53
N ASN A 91 9.47 -3.91 -5.70
CA ASN A 91 9.11 -2.90 -4.72
C ASN A 91 7.90 -3.38 -3.93
N TYR A 92 7.90 -3.16 -2.62
CA TYR A 92 6.87 -3.58 -1.70
C TYR A 92 6.41 -2.41 -0.84
N ASP A 93 5.11 -2.33 -0.62
CA ASP A 93 4.46 -1.36 0.25
C ASP A 93 3.50 -2.09 1.18
N LEU A 94 3.78 -2.05 2.48
CA LEU A 94 2.92 -2.57 3.53
C LEU A 94 2.38 -1.39 4.33
N ASN A 95 1.06 -1.30 4.47
CA ASN A 95 0.42 -0.18 5.15
C ASN A 95 -0.65 -0.66 6.13
N PHE A 96 -0.47 -0.29 7.40
CA PHE A 96 -1.45 -0.46 8.47
C PHE A 96 -2.22 0.84 8.62
N PHE A 97 -3.54 0.77 8.60
CA PHE A 97 -4.37 1.97 8.59
C PHE A 97 -5.59 1.88 9.50
N VAL A 98 -6.05 3.05 9.92
CA VAL A 98 -7.34 3.26 10.55
C VAL A 98 -8.16 4.16 9.61
N SER A 99 -9.43 3.85 9.47
CA SER A 99 -10.37 4.62 8.66
C SER A 99 -11.59 5.03 9.48
N TYR A 100 -12.28 6.06 9.00
CA TYR A 100 -13.61 6.40 9.47
C TYR A 100 -14.56 6.61 8.29
N HIS A 101 -15.53 5.72 8.17
CA HIS A 101 -16.62 5.70 7.20
C HIS A 101 -17.80 6.49 7.76
N PHE A 102 -18.07 7.67 7.18
CA PHE A 102 -19.04 8.62 7.76
C PHE A 102 -20.48 8.08 7.78
N LEU A 103 -20.82 7.20 6.84
CA LEU A 103 -22.17 6.65 6.65
C LEU A 103 -22.27 5.15 6.93
N GLY A 104 -21.16 4.53 7.36
CA GLY A 104 -21.01 3.07 7.39
C GLY A 104 -20.34 2.53 6.12
N GLY A 105 -19.50 1.50 6.28
CA GLY A 105 -18.67 0.96 5.20
C GLY A 105 -19.44 0.21 4.10
N ASP A 106 -20.74 -0.01 4.31
CA ASP A 106 -21.68 -0.69 3.41
C ASP A 106 -22.64 0.27 2.69
N PHE A 107 -22.62 1.56 3.01
CA PHE A 107 -23.52 2.52 2.38
C PHE A 107 -23.23 2.66 0.88
N ILE A 108 -24.26 2.90 0.06
CA ILE A 108 -24.14 2.92 -1.42
C ILE A 108 -23.04 3.88 -1.88
N VAL A 109 -22.95 5.05 -1.24
CA VAL A 109 -21.86 6.01 -1.43
C VAL A 109 -21.16 6.15 -0.10
N ASP A 110 -19.96 5.60 0.01
CA ASP A 110 -19.21 5.46 1.25
C ASP A 110 -18.06 6.48 1.30
N PRO A 111 -18.28 7.73 1.74
CA PRO A 111 -17.19 8.65 1.99
C PRO A 111 -16.45 8.22 3.26
N PHE A 112 -15.12 8.30 3.24
CA PHE A 112 -14.28 7.97 4.38
C PHE A 112 -12.99 8.78 4.44
N VAL A 113 -12.41 8.85 5.63
CA VAL A 113 -11.04 9.33 5.87
C VAL A 113 -10.16 8.14 6.24
N GLN A 114 -8.86 8.25 5.98
CA GLN A 114 -7.86 7.26 6.40
C GLN A 114 -6.64 7.95 6.99
N ALA A 115 -6.06 7.35 8.03
CA ALA A 115 -4.71 7.61 8.49
C ALA A 115 -3.96 6.28 8.63
N GLY A 116 -2.68 6.25 8.25
CA GLY A 116 -1.92 5.01 8.22
C GLY A 116 -0.43 5.19 8.50
N PHE A 117 0.21 4.06 8.75
CA PHE A 117 1.65 3.91 8.86
C PHE A 117 2.08 2.84 7.86
N GLY A 118 3.03 3.20 7.00
CA GLY A 118 3.51 2.32 5.95
C GLY A 118 5.02 2.12 5.97
N ILE A 119 5.41 1.00 5.38
CA ILE A 119 6.79 0.60 5.14
C ILE A 119 6.91 0.33 3.65
N TRP A 120 7.81 1.06 3.00
CA TRP A 120 8.19 0.85 1.61
C TRP A 120 9.60 0.29 1.56
N SER A 121 9.77 -0.86 0.92
CA SER A 121 11.06 -1.48 0.66
C SER A 121 11.21 -1.88 -0.81
N PHE A 122 12.46 -2.11 -1.22
CA PHE A 122 12.73 -2.82 -2.46
C PHE A 122 13.77 -3.91 -2.27
N ASP A 123 13.72 -4.91 -3.13
CA ASP A 123 14.75 -5.94 -3.25
C ASP A 123 14.99 -6.28 -4.73
N TYR A 124 16.17 -6.80 -5.06
CA TYR A 124 16.48 -7.22 -6.42
C TYR A 124 15.82 -8.55 -6.76
N VAL A 125 15.35 -8.66 -7.99
CA VAL A 125 14.75 -9.88 -8.53
C VAL A 125 15.81 -10.99 -8.65
N ASP A 126 17.03 -10.62 -9.05
CA ASP A 126 18.20 -11.52 -9.10
C ASP A 126 19.28 -11.01 -8.13
N THR A 127 19.18 -11.41 -6.86
CA THR A 127 20.13 -11.05 -5.81
C THR A 127 21.58 -11.41 -6.18
N GLU A 128 21.81 -12.56 -6.81
CA GLU A 128 23.16 -13.01 -7.18
C GLU A 128 23.71 -12.27 -8.41
N GLY A 129 22.85 -11.92 -9.36
CA GLY A 129 23.16 -11.01 -10.45
C GLY A 129 23.53 -9.62 -9.93
N ALA A 130 22.71 -9.07 -9.03
CA ALA A 130 22.94 -7.76 -8.41
C ALA A 130 24.28 -7.71 -7.65
N LYS A 131 24.62 -8.75 -6.89
CA LYS A 131 25.92 -8.86 -6.19
C LYS A 131 27.14 -8.77 -7.12
N ARG A 132 27.01 -9.20 -8.38
CA ARG A 132 28.10 -9.14 -9.37
C ARG A 132 28.34 -7.72 -9.89
N VAL A 133 27.32 -6.87 -9.86
CA VAL A 133 27.35 -5.51 -10.41
C VAL A 133 27.55 -4.47 -9.31
N LEU A 134 26.93 -4.70 -8.15
CA LEU A 134 26.96 -3.81 -6.99
C LEU A 134 27.96 -4.33 -5.97
N HIS A 135 29.20 -3.88 -6.11
CA HIS A 135 30.26 -4.16 -5.14
C HIS A 135 29.85 -3.69 -3.73
N GLY A 136 29.71 -4.63 -2.79
CA GLY A 136 29.31 -4.35 -1.41
C GLY A 136 27.87 -4.71 -1.07
N TYR A 137 27.04 -5.09 -2.05
CA TYR A 137 25.71 -5.65 -1.78
C TYR A 137 25.82 -7.05 -1.18
N ASN A 138 25.17 -7.29 -0.04
CA ASN A 138 25.24 -8.54 0.72
C ASN A 138 23.97 -9.41 0.59
N GLY A 139 22.92 -8.90 -0.06
CA GLY A 139 21.63 -9.60 -0.21
C GLY A 139 20.51 -9.09 0.69
N ASP A 140 20.76 -8.10 1.55
CA ASP A 140 19.71 -7.43 2.32
C ASP A 140 19.02 -6.35 1.49
N PRO A 141 17.73 -6.05 1.69
CA PRO A 141 17.04 -4.96 0.98
C PRO A 141 17.80 -3.64 1.18
N LEU A 142 18.19 -3.03 0.06
CA LEU A 142 19.08 -1.86 0.02
C LEU A 142 18.45 -0.58 0.54
N ALA A 143 17.12 -0.48 0.55
CA ALA A 143 16.43 0.67 1.08
C ALA A 143 15.09 0.27 1.68
N ILE A 144 14.83 0.80 2.87
CA ILE A 144 13.55 0.70 3.56
C ILE A 144 13.24 2.08 4.11
N SER A 145 12.05 2.58 3.80
CA SER A 145 11.54 3.86 4.27
C SER A 145 10.20 3.67 4.95
N THR A 146 9.98 4.42 6.02
CA THR A 146 8.66 4.48 6.66
C THR A 146 7.97 5.78 6.33
N TYR A 147 6.65 5.74 6.31
CA TYR A 147 5.84 6.91 6.11
C TYR A 147 4.57 6.86 6.95
N LEU A 148 4.05 8.03 7.27
CA LEU A 148 2.65 8.19 7.67
C LEU A 148 1.85 8.58 6.45
N ASP A 149 0.61 8.11 6.35
CA ASP A 149 -0.33 8.62 5.36
C ASP A 149 -1.60 9.17 5.99
N LEU A 150 -2.18 10.14 5.30
CA LEU A 150 -3.47 10.76 5.62
C LEU A 150 -4.21 11.01 4.33
N GLY A 151 -5.50 10.72 4.28
CA GLY A 151 -6.25 10.93 3.06
C GLY A 151 -7.75 10.79 3.18
N LEU A 152 -8.37 11.01 2.02
CA LEU A 152 -9.81 10.97 1.81
C LEU A 152 -10.11 9.94 0.75
N GLY A 153 -11.22 9.23 0.89
CA GLY A 153 -11.69 8.30 -0.11
C GLY A 153 -13.20 8.29 -0.24
N CYS A 154 -13.65 7.69 -1.32
CA CYS A 154 -15.06 7.42 -1.56
C CYS A 154 -15.19 6.03 -2.17
N GLY A 155 -16.12 5.26 -1.64
CA GLY A 155 -16.58 3.99 -2.18
C GLY A 155 -17.92 4.12 -2.88
N VAL A 156 -18.16 3.25 -3.85
CA VAL A 156 -19.49 2.97 -4.40
C VAL A 156 -19.77 1.49 -4.18
N ASN A 157 -20.79 1.18 -3.38
CA ASN A 157 -21.16 -0.18 -3.00
C ASN A 157 -22.45 -0.60 -3.73
N LEU A 158 -22.42 -1.80 -4.31
CA LEU A 158 -23.51 -2.48 -5.01
C LEU A 158 -23.70 -3.87 -4.39
N GLY A 159 -24.51 -3.93 -3.33
CA GLY A 159 -24.66 -5.14 -2.53
C GLY A 159 -23.36 -5.50 -1.82
N MET A 160 -22.87 -6.72 -2.01
CA MET A 160 -21.60 -7.17 -1.42
C MET A 160 -20.35 -6.70 -2.17
N PHE A 161 -20.48 -6.09 -3.35
CA PHE A 161 -19.34 -5.63 -4.15
C PHE A 161 -19.21 -4.13 -4.07
N GLY A 162 -17.99 -3.60 -4.07
CA GLY A 162 -17.75 -2.17 -4.12
C GLY A 162 -16.50 -1.81 -4.90
N LEU A 163 -16.47 -0.58 -5.40
CA LEU A 163 -15.27 0.08 -5.91
C LEU A 163 -14.93 1.24 -4.99
N PHE A 164 -13.66 1.59 -4.88
CA PHE A 164 -13.26 2.77 -4.12
C PHE A 164 -12.07 3.47 -4.76
N PHE A 165 -11.93 4.74 -4.40
CA PHE A 165 -10.73 5.50 -4.66
C PHE A 165 -10.29 6.27 -3.41
N LYS A 166 -8.99 6.56 -3.30
CA LYS A 166 -8.39 7.35 -2.22
C LYS A 166 -7.36 8.34 -2.76
N ALA A 167 -7.40 9.57 -2.26
CA ALA A 167 -6.34 10.56 -2.37
C ALA A 167 -5.57 10.59 -1.05
N MET A 168 -4.28 10.28 -1.07
CA MET A 168 -3.48 10.11 0.14
C MET A 168 -2.21 10.97 0.07
N TRP A 169 -1.91 11.69 1.15
CA TRP A 169 -0.64 12.37 1.35
C TRP A 169 0.27 11.50 2.21
N ASN A 170 1.52 11.35 1.78
CA ASN A 170 2.54 10.58 2.48
C ASN A 170 3.56 11.52 3.12
N PHE A 171 3.93 11.22 4.36
CA PHE A 171 4.92 11.94 5.15
C PHE A 171 6.02 10.95 5.54
N GLN A 172 7.14 11.02 4.83
CA GLN A 172 8.28 10.16 5.10
C GLN A 172 8.92 10.47 6.45
N SER A 173 9.28 9.42 7.18
CA SER A 173 10.09 9.54 8.38
C SER A 173 11.54 9.85 8.01
N ASN A 174 12.14 10.81 8.71
CA ASN A 174 13.57 11.15 8.56
C ASN A 174 14.51 10.16 9.27
N ALA A 175 13.97 9.19 10.01
CA ALA A 175 14.77 8.21 10.75
C ALA A 175 15.03 6.98 9.87
N PRO A 176 16.29 6.61 9.59
CA PRO A 176 16.59 5.40 8.85
C PRO A 176 16.13 4.17 9.65
N MET A 177 15.47 3.22 8.98
CA MET A 177 14.97 2.01 9.63
C MET A 177 16.06 1.01 10.00
N TYR A 178 17.20 1.03 9.30
CA TYR A 178 18.30 0.10 9.54
C TYR A 178 19.65 0.78 9.31
N SER A 179 20.63 0.49 10.16
CA SER A 179 22.04 0.65 9.86
C SER A 179 22.60 -0.70 9.46
N ASN A 180 23.16 -0.82 8.27
CA ASN A 180 23.94 -2.00 7.94
C ASN A 180 25.19 -2.04 8.86
N GLU A 181 25.41 -3.15 9.57
CA GLU A 181 26.57 -3.37 10.45
C GLU A 181 27.93 -3.25 9.72
N THR A 182 27.92 -3.29 8.38
CA THR A 182 29.13 -3.11 7.54
C THR A 182 29.47 -1.64 7.26
N GLY A 183 28.70 -0.67 7.78
CA GLY A 183 29.01 0.76 7.67
C GLY A 183 28.60 1.41 6.35
N TYR A 184 27.88 0.70 5.47
CA TYR A 184 27.28 1.30 4.28
C TYR A 184 26.01 2.07 4.66
N VAL A 185 25.96 3.34 4.23
CA VAL A 185 24.73 4.14 4.27
C VAL A 185 23.78 3.56 3.23
N LEU A 186 22.68 2.96 3.68
CA LEU A 186 21.57 2.58 2.82
C LEU A 186 20.97 3.86 2.24
N TRP A 187 20.85 3.93 0.91
CA TRP A 187 20.23 5.07 0.26
C TRP A 187 18.75 5.09 0.63
N GLU A 188 18.26 6.24 1.06
CA GLU A 188 16.85 6.41 1.39
C GLU A 188 16.00 6.20 0.11
N LEU A 189 14.88 5.49 0.25
CA LEU A 189 13.91 5.33 -0.83
C LEU A 189 12.86 6.45 -0.66
N PRO A 190 12.93 7.54 -1.45
CA PRO A 190 12.04 8.68 -1.24
C PRO A 190 10.60 8.26 -1.54
N VAL A 191 9.79 8.16 -0.48
CA VAL A 191 8.35 7.99 -0.56
C VAL A 191 7.78 9.24 -1.21
N MET A 192 7.13 9.06 -2.35
CA MET A 192 6.53 10.20 -3.04
C MET A 192 5.41 10.80 -2.17
N PRO A 193 5.28 12.14 -2.13
CA PRO A 193 4.46 12.85 -1.15
C PRO A 193 2.95 12.64 -1.33
N PHE A 194 2.53 12.06 -2.44
CA PHE A 194 1.13 11.84 -2.74
C PHE A 194 0.94 10.51 -3.46
N LYS A 195 -0.19 9.83 -3.18
CA LYS A 195 -0.61 8.65 -3.93
C LYS A 195 -2.12 8.65 -4.18
N TRP A 196 -2.49 8.17 -5.37
CA TRP A 196 -3.84 7.72 -5.65
C TRP A 196 -3.94 6.23 -5.38
N VAL A 197 -5.05 5.79 -4.80
CA VAL A 197 -5.38 4.37 -4.65
C VAL A 197 -6.71 4.12 -5.33
N LEU A 198 -6.77 3.11 -6.19
CA LEU A 198 -8.00 2.56 -6.74
C LEU A 198 -8.15 1.12 -6.25
N GLY A 199 -9.38 0.67 -6.02
CA GLY A 199 -9.58 -0.72 -5.66
C GLY A 199 -10.99 -1.20 -5.79
N ALA A 200 -11.11 -2.52 -5.67
CA ALA A 200 -12.37 -3.25 -5.65
C ALA A 200 -12.44 -4.06 -4.37
N LYS A 201 -13.62 -4.13 -3.77
CA LYS A 201 -13.84 -4.72 -2.45
C LYS A 201 -15.06 -5.63 -2.43
N ILE A 202 -14.99 -6.63 -1.57
CA ILE A 202 -16.10 -7.49 -1.17
C ILE A 202 -16.40 -7.20 0.30
N LEU A 203 -17.67 -6.95 0.60
CA LEU A 203 -18.19 -6.73 1.94
C LEU A 203 -18.78 -8.03 2.46
N LEU A 204 -18.37 -8.41 3.67
CA LEU A 204 -18.85 -9.57 4.39
C LEU A 204 -19.50 -9.09 5.69
N PHE A 205 -20.71 -9.57 5.93
CA PHE A 205 -21.58 -9.23 7.05
C PHE A 205 -21.75 -10.41 8.00
#